data_AF-A0AAV8A6N3-F1
#
_entry.id   AF-A0AAV8A6N3-F1
#
_cell.length_a   1.000
_cell.length_b   1.000
_cell.length_c   1.000
_cell.angle_alpha   90.00
_cell.angle_beta   90.00
_cell.angle_gamma   90.00
#
_symmetry.space_group_name_H-M   'P 1'
#
loop_
_entity.id
_entity.type
_entity.pdbx_description
1 polymer ?
#
loop_
_entity_poly.entity_id
_entity_poly.type
_entity_poly.pdbx_seq_one_letter_code
_entity_poly.pdbx_strand_id
1 'polypeptide(L)'
;MKILFFFLFFLFILERQSELPRGVSPENRHLYLNKPTFTCHDQSKTIKFSYVNDNYCDCEDGSDEPGTSACSETTFYCKNEGFKPKIIFSNRVNDYECDCCSGEDEWETGVCENTCLIELQKEIEKEKELKKQRKLAIEFREARNPKVFKLAQQKRKTLTTIEKKLQIITQILNKCNSIFQQIHSGVFDQQTQQELQQISSMVFSSSLSSTSFWNQMSPKFTRKNGFQQKFVEEVHKLESQYQHLAEKYLQLQLFKKENLELYQNYLYLYNQVINFKTPDGEYEYIFKPFISLVQHGLKSNNDVTIGSWGSLGIDNFQENYPNGEQCWNGPIRKVLIHFECSVNSEIISIEETDRCFYEMVFKTPGACQDIDDDVDDDYKQQFLKKSNKKEL
;
A
#
# COMPACT_ATOMS: atom_id res chain seq x y z
N MET A 1 14.49 -67.55 29.57
CA MET A 1 15.58 -67.59 28.57
C MET A 1 15.00 -67.04 27.28
N LYS A 2 15.22 -65.76 26.96
CA LYS A 2 16.41 -65.24 26.23
C LYS A 2 16.50 -65.89 24.85
N ILE A 3 16.55 -65.05 23.82
CA ILE A 3 16.61 -65.31 22.36
C ILE A 3 15.28 -65.01 21.66
N LEU A 4 14.84 -63.74 21.71
CA LEU A 4 14.03 -63.15 20.64
C LEU A 4 14.12 -61.62 20.61
N PHE A 5 15.29 -61.07 20.96
CA PHE A 5 15.54 -59.61 20.98
C PHE A 5 16.83 -59.21 20.26
N PHE A 6 17.41 -60.12 19.48
CA PHE A 6 18.73 -59.92 18.86
C PHE A 6 18.69 -59.86 17.32
N PHE A 7 17.50 -59.79 16.71
CA PHE A 7 17.33 -59.79 15.24
C PHE A 7 16.61 -58.55 14.68
N LEU A 8 16.56 -57.46 15.45
CA LEU A 8 16.16 -56.12 14.99
C LEU A 8 17.20 -55.06 15.36
N PHE A 9 18.46 -55.46 15.51
CA PHE A 9 19.58 -54.55 15.78
C PHE A 9 20.69 -54.60 14.72
N PHE A 10 20.41 -55.24 13.57
CA PHE A 10 21.34 -55.35 12.46
C PHE A 10 20.62 -54.93 11.18
N LEU A 11 20.88 -53.69 10.73
CA LEU A 11 20.53 -53.01 9.46
C LEU A 11 19.97 -51.58 9.61
N PHE A 12 20.38 -50.84 10.65
CA PHE A 12 20.71 -49.42 10.40
C PHE A 12 22.22 -49.39 10.11
N ILE A 13 22.58 -49.66 8.86
CA ILE A 13 23.86 -49.17 8.35
C ILE A 13 23.74 -47.66 8.49
N LEU A 14 24.45 -47.07 9.46
CA LEU A 14 24.81 -45.67 9.42
C LEU A 14 25.53 -45.47 8.10
N GLU A 15 24.80 -44.98 7.10
CA GLU A 15 25.40 -44.40 5.91
C GLU A 15 26.21 -43.20 6.43
N ARG A 16 27.48 -43.45 6.74
CA ARG A 16 28.41 -42.42 7.18
C ARG A 16 28.59 -41.53 5.97
N GLN A 17 27.76 -40.48 5.86
CA GLN A 17 27.97 -39.45 4.86
C GLN A 17 29.39 -38.93 5.08
N SER A 18 30.29 -39.24 4.17
CA SER A 18 31.63 -38.66 4.18
C SER A 18 31.47 -37.15 4.10
N GLU A 19 31.91 -36.45 5.15
CA GLU A 19 31.86 -34.99 5.22
C GLU A 19 32.70 -34.42 4.09
N LEU A 20 32.15 -33.43 3.39
CA LEU A 20 32.86 -32.72 2.33
C LEU A 20 33.94 -31.83 2.94
N PRO A 21 35.06 -31.61 2.24
CA PRO A 21 36.00 -30.57 2.63
C PRO A 21 35.28 -29.23 2.76
N ARG A 22 35.73 -28.41 3.73
CA ARG A 22 35.22 -27.06 3.95
C ARG A 22 35.27 -26.24 2.66
N GLY A 23 34.24 -25.43 2.44
CA GLY A 23 34.13 -24.53 1.29
C GLY A 23 33.77 -25.21 -0.04
N VAL A 24 33.53 -26.53 -0.05
CA VAL A 24 33.07 -27.26 -1.24
C VAL A 24 31.54 -27.22 -1.35
N SER A 25 31.04 -26.74 -2.49
CA SER A 25 29.61 -26.83 -2.84
C SER A 25 29.14 -28.30 -2.93
N PRO A 26 27.93 -28.63 -2.44
CA PRO A 26 27.36 -29.98 -2.56
C PRO A 26 27.30 -30.53 -4.00
N GLU A 27 27.26 -29.66 -5.01
CA GLU A 27 27.28 -30.04 -6.44
C GLU A 27 28.63 -30.64 -6.84
N ASN A 28 29.71 -30.12 -6.27
CA ASN A 28 31.09 -30.57 -6.51
C ASN A 28 31.48 -31.79 -5.68
N ARG A 29 30.52 -32.38 -4.94
CA ARG A 29 30.75 -33.53 -4.06
C ARG A 29 31.53 -34.68 -4.71
N HIS A 30 31.20 -34.98 -5.96
CA HIS A 30 31.80 -36.08 -6.72
C HIS A 30 33.30 -35.86 -7.03
N LEU A 31 33.76 -34.60 -7.00
CA LEU A 31 35.15 -34.24 -7.26
C LEU A 31 36.03 -34.56 -6.03
N TYR A 32 35.48 -34.37 -4.82
CA TYR A 32 36.24 -34.39 -3.56
C TYR A 32 36.03 -35.64 -2.68
N LEU A 33 35.03 -36.50 -2.92
CA LEU A 33 34.78 -37.66 -2.04
C LEU A 33 35.49 -38.94 -2.47
N ASN A 34 35.89 -39.75 -1.48
CA ASN A 34 36.34 -41.16 -1.60
C ASN A 34 37.59 -41.39 -2.47
N LYS A 35 38.59 -40.51 -2.42
CA LYS A 35 39.85 -40.68 -3.17
C LYS A 35 41.09 -40.57 -2.26
N PRO A 36 42.08 -41.47 -2.38
CA PRO A 36 43.37 -41.33 -1.67
C PRO A 36 44.26 -40.20 -2.23
N THR A 37 43.99 -39.80 -3.48
CA THR A 37 44.69 -38.75 -4.22
C THR A 37 43.68 -37.77 -4.81
N PHE A 38 44.06 -36.51 -4.96
CA PHE A 38 43.25 -35.47 -5.58
C PHE A 38 43.91 -35.07 -6.91
N THR A 39 43.13 -35.02 -7.98
CA THR A 39 43.59 -34.52 -9.28
C THR A 39 42.97 -33.15 -9.45
N CYS A 40 43.80 -32.13 -9.72
CA CYS A 40 43.35 -30.76 -9.97
C CYS A 40 42.26 -30.77 -11.07
N HIS A 41 41.29 -29.86 -11.01
CA HIS A 41 40.15 -29.91 -11.94
C HIS A 41 40.54 -29.60 -13.39
N ASP A 42 41.61 -28.82 -13.58
CA ASP A 42 42.29 -28.58 -14.86
C ASP A 42 43.11 -29.78 -15.37
N GLN A 43 43.20 -30.86 -14.58
CA GLN A 43 43.98 -32.08 -14.85
C GLN A 43 45.50 -31.87 -14.93
N SER A 44 46.01 -30.72 -14.45
CA SER A 44 47.44 -30.38 -14.51
C SER A 44 48.32 -31.31 -13.66
N LYS A 45 47.83 -31.67 -12.47
CA LYS A 45 48.60 -32.41 -11.46
C LYS A 45 47.71 -33.31 -10.61
N THR A 46 48.30 -34.37 -10.06
CA THR A 46 47.67 -35.21 -9.03
C THR A 46 48.50 -35.15 -7.75
N ILE A 47 47.86 -34.76 -6.66
CA ILE A 47 48.42 -34.57 -5.32
C ILE A 47 47.82 -35.57 -4.32
N LYS A 48 48.38 -35.64 -3.11
CA LYS A 48 47.76 -36.41 -2.02
C LYS A 48 46.51 -35.69 -1.56
N PHE A 49 45.46 -36.41 -1.20
CA PHE A 49 44.23 -35.78 -0.71
C PHE A 49 44.46 -34.96 0.58
N SER A 50 45.51 -35.24 1.34
CA SER A 50 45.92 -34.46 2.51
C SER A 50 46.37 -33.03 2.22
N TYR A 51 46.62 -32.69 0.94
CA TYR A 51 47.00 -31.35 0.51
C TYR A 51 45.78 -30.51 0.11
N VAL A 52 44.57 -31.04 0.27
CA VAL A 52 43.34 -30.26 0.07
C VAL A 52 43.06 -29.48 1.35
N ASN A 53 42.91 -28.16 1.24
CA ASN A 53 42.76 -27.22 2.36
C ASN A 53 43.92 -27.27 3.35
N ASP A 54 45.16 -27.30 2.85
CA ASP A 54 46.37 -27.29 3.67
C ASP A 54 47.04 -25.92 3.78
N ASN A 55 46.35 -24.87 3.30
CA ASN A 55 46.79 -23.48 3.23
C ASN A 55 47.97 -23.25 2.26
N TYR A 56 48.16 -24.14 1.28
CA TYR A 56 49.13 -23.99 0.22
C TYR A 56 48.48 -24.20 -1.15
N CYS A 57 48.79 -23.33 -2.12
CA CYS A 57 48.20 -23.44 -3.47
C CYS A 57 49.04 -24.39 -4.34
N ASP A 58 48.63 -25.66 -4.42
CA ASP A 58 49.26 -26.75 -5.15
C ASP A 58 48.76 -26.92 -6.60
N CYS A 59 47.52 -26.52 -6.88
CA CYS A 59 46.91 -26.54 -8.21
C CYS A 59 46.89 -25.14 -8.84
N GLU A 60 47.16 -25.03 -10.14
CA GLU A 60 47.10 -23.74 -10.85
C GLU A 60 45.68 -23.18 -10.94
N ASP A 61 44.67 -24.06 -10.93
CA ASP A 61 43.26 -23.72 -10.90
C ASP A 61 42.70 -23.47 -9.48
N GLY A 62 43.54 -23.66 -8.45
CA GLY A 62 43.19 -23.52 -7.04
C GLY A 62 42.12 -24.48 -6.52
N SER A 63 41.87 -25.59 -7.24
CA SER A 63 40.85 -26.59 -6.89
C SER A 63 41.16 -27.34 -5.58
N ASP A 64 42.39 -27.29 -5.11
CA ASP A 64 42.89 -27.87 -3.86
C ASP A 64 42.55 -27.04 -2.62
N GLU A 65 42.29 -25.73 -2.75
CA GLU A 65 42.04 -24.83 -1.62
C GLU A 65 40.61 -24.23 -1.63
N PRO A 66 39.53 -25.04 -1.63
CA PRO A 66 38.16 -24.53 -1.56
C PRO A 66 37.79 -23.92 -0.20
N GLY A 67 38.53 -24.24 0.86
CA GLY A 67 38.24 -23.93 2.26
C GLY A 67 39.18 -22.94 2.93
N THR A 68 40.16 -22.41 2.19
CA THR A 68 41.18 -21.47 2.69
C THR A 68 41.35 -20.30 1.71
N SER A 69 42.14 -19.30 2.10
CA SER A 69 42.49 -18.14 1.28
C SER A 69 43.81 -18.29 0.49
N ALA A 70 44.39 -19.49 0.42
CA ALA A 70 45.74 -19.71 -0.10
C ALA A 70 45.88 -19.54 -1.64
N CYS A 71 44.81 -19.81 -2.39
CA CYS A 71 44.77 -19.56 -3.83
C CYS A 71 43.99 -18.27 -4.14
N SER A 72 44.51 -17.45 -5.06
CA SER A 72 43.81 -16.27 -5.58
C SER A 72 42.71 -16.68 -6.56
N GLU A 73 41.66 -15.86 -6.69
CA GLU A 73 40.57 -16.05 -7.66
C GLU A 73 39.71 -17.31 -7.46
N THR A 74 39.85 -17.99 -6.32
CA THR A 74 38.96 -19.10 -5.94
C THR A 74 37.76 -18.61 -5.13
N THR A 75 36.83 -19.54 -4.87
CA THR A 75 35.60 -19.24 -4.14
C THR A 75 35.37 -20.23 -3.01
N PHE A 76 34.75 -19.75 -1.94
CA PHE A 76 34.39 -20.52 -0.76
C PHE A 76 32.86 -20.64 -0.64
N TYR A 77 32.37 -21.87 -0.44
CA TYR A 77 30.95 -22.15 -0.23
C TYR A 77 30.58 -22.10 1.25
N CYS A 78 29.83 -21.07 1.65
CA CYS A 78 29.11 -21.03 2.91
C CYS A 78 27.88 -21.95 2.82
N LYS A 79 27.83 -23.00 3.63
CA LYS A 79 26.64 -23.83 3.79
C LYS A 79 25.48 -23.07 4.41
N ASN A 80 25.77 -22.13 5.32
CA ASN A 80 24.77 -21.35 6.04
C ASN A 80 23.63 -22.21 6.58
N GLU A 81 23.93 -23.22 7.41
CA GLU A 81 22.91 -24.16 7.89
C GLU A 81 21.69 -23.43 8.49
N GLY A 82 20.50 -23.73 7.96
CA GLY A 82 19.26 -23.08 8.39
C GLY A 82 18.93 -21.79 7.63
N PHE A 83 19.76 -21.35 6.70
CA PHE A 83 19.50 -20.26 5.75
C PHE A 83 19.92 -20.65 4.33
N LYS A 84 20.04 -19.68 3.41
CA LYS A 84 20.46 -19.90 2.03
C LYS A 84 21.99 -19.97 1.93
N PRO A 85 22.54 -20.92 1.15
CA PRO A 85 23.97 -20.99 0.92
C PRO A 85 24.45 -19.74 0.19
N LYS A 86 25.70 -19.35 0.45
CA LYS A 86 26.34 -18.17 -0.13
C LYS A 86 27.71 -18.57 -0.63
N ILE A 87 28.10 -18.04 -1.79
CA ILE A 87 29.46 -18.18 -2.30
C ILE A 87 30.17 -16.84 -2.05
N ILE A 88 31.35 -16.90 -1.46
CA ILE A 88 32.22 -15.75 -1.24
C ILE A 88 33.55 -15.98 -1.96
N PHE A 89 34.30 -14.92 -2.17
CA PHE A 89 35.67 -15.05 -2.70
C PHE A 89 36.61 -15.53 -1.60
N SER A 90 37.62 -16.32 -1.95
CA SER A 90 38.53 -16.92 -0.96
C SER A 90 39.35 -15.91 -0.17
N ASN A 91 39.52 -14.68 -0.67
CA ASN A 91 40.15 -13.60 0.09
C ASN A 91 39.34 -13.10 1.30
N ARG A 92 38.09 -13.56 1.44
CA ARG A 92 37.18 -13.30 2.57
C ARG A 92 37.16 -14.44 3.60
N VAL A 93 38.09 -15.39 3.50
CA VAL A 93 38.22 -16.52 4.43
C VAL A 93 39.31 -16.20 5.44
N ASN A 94 38.96 -16.22 6.72
CA ASN A 94 39.83 -15.86 7.84
C ASN A 94 40.42 -14.43 7.72
N ASP A 95 39.62 -13.45 7.27
CA ASP A 95 40.00 -12.04 7.13
C ASP A 95 39.48 -11.14 8.27
N TYR A 96 38.89 -11.74 9.32
CA TYR A 96 38.26 -11.09 10.48
C TYR A 96 36.94 -10.36 10.18
N GLU A 97 36.35 -10.53 8.99
CA GLU A 97 35.01 -10.04 8.65
C GLU A 97 34.02 -11.21 8.54
N CYS A 98 32.83 -11.06 9.12
CA CYS A 98 31.81 -12.13 9.08
C CYS A 98 30.96 -12.03 7.82
N ASP A 99 31.32 -12.82 6.81
CA ASP A 99 30.72 -12.85 5.49
C ASP A 99 29.70 -13.98 5.31
N CYS A 100 29.93 -15.13 5.93
CA CYS A 100 28.94 -16.19 6.07
C CYS A 100 28.07 -15.93 7.31
N CYS A 101 26.75 -16.03 7.20
CA CYS A 101 25.88 -15.89 8.39
C CYS A 101 26.13 -16.99 9.43
N SER A 102 26.69 -18.12 9.02
CA SER A 102 27.07 -19.24 9.90
C SER A 102 28.37 -18.98 10.65
N GLY A 103 29.20 -18.03 10.20
CA GLY A 103 30.56 -17.78 10.67
C GLY A 103 31.58 -18.83 10.22
N GLU A 104 31.28 -19.66 9.21
CA GLU A 104 32.13 -20.78 8.79
C GLU A 104 33.36 -20.38 7.94
N ASP A 105 33.37 -19.13 7.46
CA ASP A 105 34.47 -18.41 6.84
C ASP A 105 35.57 -18.04 7.84
N GLU A 106 35.19 -17.70 9.08
CA GLU A 106 36.10 -17.33 10.18
C GLU A 106 36.38 -18.52 11.12
N TRP A 107 36.61 -19.69 10.54
CA TRP A 107 36.74 -20.93 11.29
C TRP A 107 38.04 -21.03 12.10
N GLU A 108 39.08 -20.29 11.73
CA GLU A 108 40.36 -20.26 12.44
C GLU A 108 40.30 -19.34 13.67
N THR A 109 39.62 -18.19 13.53
CA THR A 109 39.53 -17.15 14.57
C THR A 109 38.35 -17.38 15.52
N GLY A 110 37.24 -17.93 15.02
CA GLY A 110 36.00 -18.13 15.78
C GLY A 110 35.31 -16.81 16.16
N VAL A 111 35.61 -15.71 15.46
CA VAL A 111 35.10 -14.37 15.80
C VAL A 111 33.60 -14.19 15.48
N CYS A 112 33.04 -15.03 14.62
CA CYS A 112 31.68 -14.88 14.11
C CYS A 112 30.64 -15.70 14.87
N GLU A 113 29.54 -15.05 15.23
CA GLU A 113 28.33 -15.71 15.76
C GLU A 113 27.42 -16.16 14.60
N ASN A 114 26.65 -17.24 14.81
CA ASN A 114 25.68 -17.69 13.82
C ASN A 114 24.43 -16.81 13.83
N THR A 115 24.24 -16.02 12.77
CA THR A 115 23.12 -15.09 12.57
C THR A 115 22.10 -15.60 11.54
N CYS A 116 22.29 -16.80 10.97
CA CYS A 116 21.48 -17.33 9.86
C CYS A 116 19.97 -17.36 10.16
N LEU A 117 19.57 -17.68 11.39
CA LEU A 117 18.15 -17.66 11.79
C LEU A 117 17.55 -16.24 11.79
N ILE A 118 18.34 -15.24 12.18
CA ILE A 118 17.92 -13.83 12.17
C ILE A 118 17.78 -13.34 10.74
N GLU A 119 18.73 -13.68 9.86
CA GLU A 119 18.65 -13.35 8.43
C GLU A 119 17.45 -14.01 7.75
N LEU A 120 17.18 -15.28 8.05
CA LEU A 120 15.99 -15.98 7.57
C LEU A 120 14.70 -15.28 8.00
N GLN A 121 14.59 -14.89 9.27
CA GLN A 121 13.41 -14.17 9.77
C GLN A 121 13.19 -12.86 9.01
N LYS A 122 14.26 -12.09 8.78
CA LYS A 122 14.21 -10.85 7.99
C LYS A 122 13.74 -11.09 6.55
N GLU A 123 14.22 -12.15 5.89
CA GLU A 123 13.76 -12.50 4.53
C GLU A 123 12.30 -12.92 4.49
N ILE A 124 11.86 -13.74 5.45
CA ILE A 124 10.45 -14.17 5.55
C ILE A 124 9.54 -12.95 5.75
N GLU A 125 9.92 -12.01 6.60
CA GLU A 125 9.14 -10.80 6.85
C GLU A 125 9.10 -9.90 5.61
N LYS A 126 10.24 -9.71 4.92
CA LYS A 126 10.32 -8.99 3.66
C LYS A 126 9.44 -9.62 2.56
N GLU A 127 9.47 -10.95 2.43
CA GLU A 127 8.64 -11.70 1.48
C GLU A 127 7.15 -11.61 1.79
N LYS A 128 6.76 -11.66 3.08
CA LYS A 128 5.37 -11.48 3.50
C LYS A 128 4.85 -10.08 3.15
N GLU A 129 5.64 -9.05 3.44
CA GLU A 129 5.30 -7.67 3.09
C GLU A 129 5.21 -7.51 1.58
N LEU A 130 6.18 -8.04 0.82
CA LEU A 130 6.16 -8.01 -0.64
C LEU A 130 4.92 -8.72 -1.23
N LYS A 131 4.54 -9.89 -0.69
CA LYS A 131 3.36 -10.63 -1.15
C LYS A 131 2.07 -9.87 -0.86
N LYS A 132 1.97 -9.24 0.31
CA LYS A 132 0.84 -8.37 0.68
C LYS A 132 0.75 -7.16 -0.27
N GLN A 133 1.89 -6.54 -0.56
CA GLN A 133 1.98 -5.42 -1.50
C GLN A 133 1.59 -5.81 -2.93
N ARG A 134 2.04 -6.97 -3.43
CA ARG A 134 1.68 -7.51 -4.75
C ARG A 134 0.17 -7.75 -4.88
N LYS A 135 -0.44 -8.38 -3.87
CA LYS A 135 -1.90 -8.59 -3.85
C LYS A 135 -2.67 -7.27 -3.93
N LEU A 136 -2.26 -6.28 -3.15
CA LEU A 136 -2.85 -4.94 -3.15
C LEU A 136 -2.64 -4.20 -4.49
N ALA A 137 -1.52 -4.43 -5.17
CA ALA A 137 -1.24 -3.85 -6.48
C ALA A 137 -2.18 -4.39 -7.58
N ILE A 138 -2.44 -5.70 -7.57
CA ILE A 138 -3.40 -6.35 -8.47
C ILE A 138 -4.81 -5.80 -8.24
N GLU A 139 -5.21 -5.70 -6.97
CA GLU A 139 -6.47 -5.10 -6.55
C GLU A 139 -6.64 -3.66 -7.04
N PHE A 140 -5.57 -2.85 -6.98
CA PHE A 140 -5.53 -1.46 -7.48
C PHE A 140 -5.64 -1.34 -9.01
N ARG A 141 -5.29 -2.40 -9.76
CA ARG A 141 -5.42 -2.45 -11.22
C ARG A 141 -6.84 -2.82 -11.66
N GLU A 142 -7.43 -3.84 -11.06
CA GLU A 142 -8.84 -4.21 -11.30
C GLU A 142 -9.78 -3.06 -10.93
N ALA A 143 -9.37 -2.34 -9.89
CA ALA A 143 -10.02 -1.17 -9.36
C ALA A 143 -10.15 0.00 -10.36
N ARG A 144 -9.13 0.25 -11.19
CA ARG A 144 -9.08 1.39 -12.11
C ARG A 144 -10.01 1.27 -13.32
N ASN A 145 -11.04 0.40 -13.27
CA ASN A 145 -12.09 0.35 -14.28
C ASN A 145 -12.78 1.73 -14.42
N PRO A 146 -12.61 2.45 -15.54
CA PRO A 146 -13.10 3.82 -15.69
C PRO A 146 -14.63 3.91 -15.62
N LYS A 147 -15.34 2.81 -15.90
CA LYS A 147 -16.80 2.74 -15.75
C LYS A 147 -17.21 2.75 -14.28
N VAL A 148 -16.52 1.97 -13.44
CA VAL A 148 -16.76 1.92 -11.98
C VAL A 148 -16.41 3.27 -11.37
N PHE A 149 -15.28 3.85 -11.77
CA PHE A 149 -14.85 5.16 -11.31
C PHE A 149 -15.87 6.26 -11.64
N LYS A 150 -16.31 6.34 -12.90
CA LYS A 150 -17.29 7.34 -13.35
C LYS A 150 -18.63 7.19 -12.61
N LEU A 151 -19.07 5.95 -12.38
CA LEU A 151 -20.28 5.64 -11.62
C LEU A 151 -20.15 6.10 -10.16
N ALA A 152 -19.02 5.80 -9.51
CA ALA A 152 -18.72 6.23 -8.14
C ALA A 152 -18.78 7.76 -7.99
N GLN A 153 -18.13 8.47 -8.92
CA GLN A 153 -18.10 9.94 -8.94
C GLN A 153 -19.51 10.54 -9.12
N GLN A 154 -20.31 9.99 -10.04
CA GLN A 154 -21.70 10.42 -10.25
C GLN A 154 -22.56 10.20 -9.01
N LYS A 155 -22.43 9.03 -8.36
CA LYS A 155 -23.16 8.71 -7.13
C LYS A 155 -22.75 9.63 -5.98
N ARG A 156 -21.45 9.95 -5.83
CA ARG A 156 -20.96 10.92 -4.84
C ARG A 156 -21.50 12.34 -5.07
N LYS A 157 -21.48 12.84 -6.31
CA LYS A 157 -22.09 14.14 -6.65
C LYS A 157 -23.59 14.18 -6.35
N THR A 158 -24.27 13.07 -6.61
CA THR A 158 -25.71 12.92 -6.30
C THR A 158 -25.93 12.94 -4.79
N LEU A 159 -25.11 12.21 -4.02
CA LEU A 159 -25.16 12.17 -2.56
C LEU A 159 -25.02 13.58 -1.95
N THR A 160 -23.98 14.33 -2.34
CA THR A 160 -23.74 15.69 -1.82
C THR A 160 -24.86 16.66 -2.19
N THR A 161 -25.46 16.48 -3.37
CA THR A 161 -26.63 17.28 -3.78
C THR A 161 -27.86 16.95 -2.93
N ILE A 162 -28.09 15.67 -2.63
CA ILE A 162 -29.19 15.24 -1.76
C ILE A 162 -28.98 15.75 -0.32
N GLU A 163 -27.76 15.66 0.22
CA GLU A 163 -27.42 16.18 1.55
C GLU A 163 -27.76 17.67 1.70
N LYS A 164 -27.35 18.49 0.72
CA LYS A 164 -27.67 19.92 0.71
C LYS A 164 -29.18 20.16 0.68
N LYS A 165 -29.93 19.41 -0.15
CA LYS A 165 -31.39 19.52 -0.22
C LYS A 165 -32.06 19.12 1.09
N LEU A 166 -31.63 18.03 1.72
CA LEU A 166 -32.14 17.58 3.02
C LEU A 166 -31.89 18.63 4.10
N GLN A 167 -30.70 19.24 4.14
CA GLN A 167 -30.38 20.32 5.07
C GLN A 167 -31.32 21.52 4.89
N ILE A 168 -31.55 21.97 3.65
CA ILE A 168 -32.46 23.07 3.37
C ILE A 168 -33.90 22.73 3.77
N ILE A 169 -34.42 21.55 3.38
CA ILE A 169 -35.79 21.14 3.72
C ILE A 169 -35.95 21.05 5.24
N THR A 170 -34.97 20.51 5.95
CA THR A 170 -34.97 20.46 7.42
C THR A 170 -35.07 21.85 8.03
N GLN A 171 -34.30 22.81 7.52
CA GLN A 171 -34.37 24.21 7.98
C GLN A 171 -35.76 24.82 7.72
N ILE A 172 -36.34 24.57 6.55
CA ILE A 172 -37.70 25.04 6.20
C ILE A 172 -38.74 24.43 7.13
N LEU A 173 -38.74 23.10 7.33
CA LEU A 173 -39.71 22.41 8.18
C LEU A 173 -39.64 22.90 9.64
N ASN A 174 -38.44 23.13 10.17
CA ASN A 174 -38.27 23.70 11.51
C ASN A 174 -38.91 25.09 11.62
N LYS A 175 -38.72 25.96 10.62
CA LYS A 175 -39.37 27.27 10.58
C LYS A 175 -40.89 27.17 10.42
N CYS A 176 -41.38 26.25 9.58
CA CYS A 176 -42.81 25.99 9.41
C CYS A 176 -43.47 25.54 10.73
N ASN A 177 -42.78 24.71 11.52
CA ASN A 177 -43.28 24.25 12.83
C ASN A 177 -43.39 25.42 13.83
N SER A 178 -42.38 26.31 13.87
CA SER A 178 -42.44 27.56 14.67
C SER A 178 -43.66 28.41 14.30
N ILE A 179 -43.87 28.66 13.01
CA ILE A 179 -45.01 29.43 12.51
C ILE A 179 -46.34 28.76 12.84
N PHE A 180 -46.41 27.43 12.73
CA PHE A 180 -47.62 26.68 13.06
C PHE A 180 -48.02 26.86 14.53
N GLN A 181 -47.05 26.88 15.45
CA GLN A 181 -47.28 27.16 16.87
C GLN A 181 -47.74 28.60 17.11
N GLN A 182 -47.13 29.59 16.46
CA GLN A 182 -47.53 31.00 16.55
C GLN A 182 -48.96 31.24 16.04
N ILE A 183 -49.34 30.61 14.92
CA ILE A 183 -50.68 30.72 14.36
C ILE A 183 -51.74 30.12 15.31
N HIS A 184 -51.41 29.03 16.02
CA HIS A 184 -52.31 28.38 16.99
C HIS A 184 -52.49 29.20 18.27
N SER A 185 -51.47 29.93 18.73
CA SER A 185 -51.57 30.85 19.87
C SER A 185 -52.28 32.17 19.53
N GLY A 186 -52.67 32.37 18.27
CA GLY A 186 -53.36 33.57 17.80
C GLY A 186 -52.43 34.75 17.49
N VAL A 187 -51.10 34.53 17.52
CA VAL A 187 -50.10 35.56 17.23
C VAL A 187 -49.77 35.53 15.74
N PHE A 188 -50.11 36.60 15.03
CA PHE A 188 -49.72 36.81 13.64
C PHE A 188 -49.19 38.23 13.48
N ASP A 189 -47.93 38.42 13.84
CA ASP A 189 -47.25 39.71 13.88
C ASP A 189 -46.35 39.92 12.64
N GLN A 190 -45.65 41.05 12.60
CA GLN A 190 -44.68 41.35 11.53
C GLN A 190 -43.52 40.33 11.49
N GLN A 191 -43.18 39.70 12.62
CA GLN A 191 -42.12 38.72 12.68
C GLN A 191 -42.53 37.40 12.00
N THR A 192 -43.74 36.91 12.24
CA THR A 192 -44.31 35.77 11.51
C THR A 192 -44.36 36.03 10.00
N GLN A 193 -44.69 37.26 9.59
CA GLN A 193 -44.65 37.66 8.17
C GLN A 193 -43.24 37.64 7.57
N GLN A 194 -42.23 38.10 8.30
CA GLN A 194 -40.83 38.04 7.86
C GLN A 194 -40.34 36.59 7.74
N GLU A 195 -40.70 35.73 8.69
CA GLU A 195 -40.35 34.30 8.64
C GLU A 195 -40.99 33.60 7.43
N LEU A 196 -42.26 33.89 7.12
CA LEU A 196 -42.93 33.38 5.92
C LEU A 196 -42.24 33.82 4.62
N GLN A 197 -41.75 35.06 4.56
CA GLN A 197 -40.99 35.55 3.41
C GLN A 197 -39.65 34.86 3.27
N GLN A 198 -38.95 34.63 4.39
CA GLN A 198 -37.70 33.87 4.39
C GLN A 198 -37.92 32.42 3.93
N ILE A 199 -39.00 31.77 4.36
CA ILE A 199 -39.32 30.42 3.87
C ILE A 199 -39.59 30.45 2.36
N SER A 200 -40.38 31.41 1.89
CA SER A 200 -40.67 31.56 0.46
C SER A 200 -39.39 31.72 -0.38
N SER A 201 -38.44 32.56 0.06
CA SER A 201 -37.17 32.74 -0.63
C SER A 201 -36.29 31.48 -0.61
N MET A 202 -36.28 30.72 0.50
CA MET A 202 -35.55 29.45 0.60
C MET A 202 -36.15 28.38 -0.32
N VAL A 203 -37.48 28.27 -0.36
CA VAL A 203 -38.20 27.34 -1.25
C VAL A 203 -37.91 27.64 -2.72
N PHE A 204 -37.94 28.92 -3.10
CA PHE A 204 -37.71 29.37 -4.47
C PHE A 204 -36.25 29.18 -4.91
N SER A 205 -35.29 29.68 -4.13
CA SER A 205 -33.85 29.55 -4.43
C SER A 205 -33.38 28.10 -4.51
N SER A 206 -34.06 27.19 -3.81
CA SER A 206 -33.71 25.77 -3.76
C SER A 206 -34.50 24.91 -4.75
N SER A 207 -35.41 25.51 -5.53
CA SER A 207 -36.28 24.82 -6.49
C SER A 207 -37.05 23.64 -5.87
N LEU A 208 -37.48 23.78 -4.61
CA LEU A 208 -38.15 22.72 -3.85
C LEU A 208 -39.64 22.63 -4.18
N SER A 209 -40.27 23.79 -4.42
CA SER A 209 -41.67 23.87 -4.83
C SER A 209 -41.87 25.03 -5.80
N SER A 210 -42.73 24.82 -6.79
CA SER A 210 -43.17 25.82 -7.77
C SER A 210 -44.60 26.29 -7.52
N THR A 211 -45.20 25.95 -6.38
CA THR A 211 -46.61 26.25 -6.12
C THR A 211 -46.83 27.76 -5.99
N SER A 212 -47.93 28.22 -6.55
CA SER A 212 -48.35 29.62 -6.48
C SER A 212 -48.58 30.10 -5.04
N PHE A 213 -48.69 29.19 -4.08
CA PHE A 213 -48.84 29.48 -2.66
C PHE A 213 -47.62 30.22 -2.08
N TRP A 214 -46.40 29.70 -2.26
CA TRP A 214 -45.19 30.34 -1.74
C TRP A 214 -44.92 31.68 -2.42
N ASN A 215 -45.31 31.82 -3.69
CA ASN A 215 -45.19 33.06 -4.47
C ASN A 215 -46.15 34.18 -3.99
N GLN A 216 -47.21 33.84 -3.24
CA GLN A 216 -48.20 34.80 -2.74
C GLN A 216 -47.80 35.46 -1.40
N MET A 217 -46.68 35.03 -0.80
CA MET A 217 -46.19 35.55 0.48
C MET A 217 -45.56 36.94 0.30
N SER A 218 -46.40 37.98 0.24
CA SER A 218 -45.97 39.39 0.11
C SER A 218 -45.91 40.13 1.45
N PRO A 219 -45.24 41.31 1.54
CA PRO A 219 -45.24 42.16 2.72
C PRO A 219 -46.61 42.66 3.19
N LYS A 220 -47.67 42.50 2.39
CA LYS A 220 -49.05 42.91 2.72
C LYS A 220 -49.98 41.72 2.97
N PHE A 221 -49.43 40.53 3.26
CA PHE A 221 -50.23 39.32 3.43
C PHE A 221 -51.16 39.40 4.66
N THR A 222 -52.46 39.30 4.44
CA THR A 222 -53.50 39.17 5.47
C THR A 222 -54.07 37.76 5.49
N ARG A 223 -54.18 37.13 6.67
CA ARG A 223 -54.73 35.78 6.87
C ARG A 223 -56.15 35.69 6.27
N LYS A 224 -56.31 34.86 5.23
CA LYS A 224 -57.62 34.55 4.61
C LYS A 224 -58.17 33.22 5.13
N ASN A 225 -59.49 33.03 5.06
CA ASN A 225 -60.13 31.74 5.32
C ASN A 225 -59.49 30.64 4.43
N GLY A 226 -59.14 29.50 5.03
CA GLY A 226 -58.49 28.38 4.34
C GLY A 226 -56.95 28.46 4.22
N PHE A 227 -56.30 29.53 4.71
CA PHE A 227 -54.83 29.64 4.70
C PHE A 227 -54.15 28.50 5.46
N GLN A 228 -54.63 28.20 6.68
CA GLN A 228 -54.05 27.13 7.52
C GLN A 228 -54.09 25.77 6.83
N GLN A 229 -55.22 25.42 6.19
CA GLN A 229 -55.34 24.16 5.45
C GLN A 229 -54.33 24.10 4.29
N LYS A 230 -54.25 25.15 3.47
CA LYS A 230 -53.28 25.20 2.36
C LYS A 230 -51.82 25.20 2.83
N PHE A 231 -51.53 25.87 3.95
CA PHE A 231 -50.19 25.86 4.54
C PHE A 231 -49.80 24.45 4.98
N VAL A 232 -50.70 23.75 5.69
CA VAL A 232 -50.47 22.36 6.12
C VAL A 232 -50.29 21.43 4.91
N GLU A 233 -51.10 21.58 3.86
CA GLU A 233 -50.94 20.81 2.62
C GLU A 233 -49.57 21.02 1.96
N GLU A 234 -49.07 22.26 1.88
CA GLU A 234 -47.75 22.54 1.31
C GLU A 234 -46.61 22.05 2.20
N VAL A 235 -46.75 22.13 3.53
CA VAL A 235 -45.80 21.54 4.49
C VAL A 235 -45.75 20.02 4.32
N HIS A 236 -46.90 19.35 4.20
CA HIS A 236 -46.97 17.91 3.99
C HIS A 236 -46.30 17.49 2.66
N LYS A 237 -46.39 18.32 1.60
CA LYS A 237 -45.64 18.08 0.35
C LYS A 237 -44.13 18.15 0.57
N LEU A 238 -43.64 19.11 1.35
CA LEU A 238 -42.23 19.23 1.69
C LEU A 238 -41.75 18.05 2.54
N GLU A 239 -42.56 17.60 3.51
CA GLU A 239 -42.29 16.39 4.30
C GLU A 239 -42.22 15.14 3.43
N SER A 240 -43.14 14.97 2.47
CA SER A 240 -43.11 13.85 1.52
C SER A 240 -41.84 13.88 0.65
N GLN A 241 -41.44 15.06 0.16
CA GLN A 241 -40.17 15.22 -0.56
C GLN A 241 -38.97 14.88 0.32
N TYR A 242 -38.97 15.30 1.59
CA TYR A 242 -37.93 14.95 2.55
C TYR A 242 -37.79 13.43 2.70
N GLN A 243 -38.90 12.72 2.93
CA GLN A 243 -38.89 11.26 3.10
C GLN A 243 -38.32 10.55 1.88
N HIS A 244 -38.76 10.92 0.67
CA HIS A 244 -38.25 10.34 -0.57
C HIS A 244 -36.74 10.61 -0.76
N LEU A 245 -36.27 11.83 -0.44
CA LEU A 245 -34.85 12.16 -0.50
C LEU A 245 -34.03 11.42 0.57
N ALA A 246 -34.56 11.26 1.78
CA ALA A 246 -33.92 10.57 2.88
C ALA A 246 -33.78 9.06 2.60
N GLU A 247 -34.81 8.44 2.01
CA GLU A 247 -34.74 7.04 1.56
C GLU A 247 -33.66 6.86 0.48
N LYS A 248 -33.68 7.73 -0.54
CA LYS A 248 -32.65 7.71 -1.60
C LYS A 248 -31.25 7.95 -1.04
N TYR A 249 -31.11 8.81 -0.03
CA TYR A 249 -29.85 9.04 0.67
C TYR A 249 -29.36 7.77 1.38
N LEU A 250 -30.24 7.10 2.12
CA LEU A 250 -29.91 5.87 2.83
C LEU A 250 -29.49 4.75 1.87
N GLN A 251 -30.22 4.57 0.75
CA GLN A 251 -29.84 3.61 -0.29
C GLN A 251 -28.44 3.88 -0.86
N LEU A 252 -28.11 5.16 -1.10
CA LEU A 252 -26.78 5.54 -1.58
C LEU A 252 -25.68 5.34 -0.52
N GLN A 253 -25.99 5.53 0.76
CA GLN A 253 -25.06 5.25 1.87
C GLN A 253 -24.81 3.73 2.02
N LEU A 254 -25.84 2.90 1.88
CA LEU A 254 -25.71 1.44 1.87
C LEU A 254 -24.89 0.97 0.67
N PHE A 255 -25.18 1.47 -0.54
CA PHE A 255 -24.38 1.19 -1.72
C PHE A 255 -22.91 1.58 -1.53
N LYS A 256 -22.65 2.75 -0.90
CA LYS A 256 -21.29 3.19 -0.56
C LYS A 256 -20.60 2.21 0.40
N LYS A 257 -21.34 1.63 1.36
CA LYS A 257 -20.84 0.68 2.36
C LYS A 257 -20.63 -0.74 1.80
N GLU A 258 -21.53 -1.24 0.97
CA GLU A 258 -21.43 -2.59 0.36
C GLU A 258 -20.35 -2.64 -0.71
N ASN A 259 -20.27 -1.60 -1.54
CA ASN A 259 -19.16 -1.48 -2.47
C ASN A 259 -17.89 -1.01 -1.76
N LEU A 260 -17.93 -0.74 -0.45
CA LEU A 260 -16.73 -0.39 0.33
C LEU A 260 -15.75 -1.56 0.37
N GLU A 261 -16.18 -2.81 0.26
CA GLU A 261 -15.27 -3.96 0.10
C GLU A 261 -14.61 -3.96 -1.29
N LEU A 262 -15.39 -3.65 -2.33
CA LEU A 262 -14.86 -3.39 -3.67
C LEU A 262 -13.90 -2.19 -3.65
N TYR A 263 -14.19 -1.11 -2.92
CA TYR A 263 -13.31 0.05 -2.70
C TYR A 263 -12.18 -0.23 -1.67
N GLN A 264 -12.29 -1.22 -0.78
CA GLN A 264 -11.29 -1.51 0.26
C GLN A 264 -10.01 -2.06 -0.37
N ASN A 265 -10.18 -2.82 -1.45
CA ASN A 265 -9.13 -3.23 -2.38
C ASN A 265 -8.47 -2.02 -3.09
N TYR A 266 -9.15 -0.87 -3.17
CA TYR A 266 -8.61 0.40 -3.71
C TYR A 266 -7.94 1.27 -2.63
N LEU A 267 -8.18 1.00 -1.35
CA LEU A 267 -8.07 1.98 -0.25
C LEU A 267 -6.68 2.07 0.40
N TYR A 268 -5.73 1.21 0.04
CA TYR A 268 -4.38 1.26 0.61
C TYR A 268 -3.77 2.66 0.45
N LEU A 269 -3.92 3.30 -0.71
CA LEU A 269 -3.48 4.68 -0.93
C LEU A 269 -4.51 5.74 -0.51
N TYR A 270 -5.81 5.43 -0.57
CA TYR A 270 -6.87 6.43 -0.32
C TYR A 270 -6.91 6.91 1.14
N ASN A 271 -6.57 6.05 2.10
CA ASN A 271 -6.48 6.42 3.52
C ASN A 271 -5.07 6.88 3.93
N GLN A 272 -4.11 6.90 3.00
CA GLN A 272 -2.77 7.36 3.30
C GLN A 272 -2.65 8.87 3.18
N VAL A 273 -1.89 9.42 4.10
CA VAL A 273 -1.40 10.78 4.05
C VAL A 273 0.11 10.65 3.95
N ILE A 274 0.66 11.00 2.80
CA ILE A 274 2.11 10.93 2.55
C ILE A 274 2.65 12.34 2.62
N ASN A 275 3.59 12.55 3.53
CA ASN A 275 4.25 13.83 3.71
C ASN A 275 5.64 13.82 3.07
N PHE A 276 6.02 14.93 2.45
CA PHE A 276 7.35 15.13 1.89
C PHE A 276 7.87 16.51 2.25
N LYS A 277 9.01 16.57 2.94
CA LYS A 277 9.66 17.83 3.28
C LYS A 277 10.71 18.16 2.22
N THR A 278 10.71 19.39 1.73
CA THR A 278 11.72 19.83 0.77
C THR A 278 13.11 19.86 1.42
N PRO A 279 14.20 19.56 0.67
CA PRO A 279 15.56 19.53 1.22
C PRO A 279 16.03 20.87 1.83
N ASP A 280 15.52 21.99 1.32
CA ASP A 280 15.75 23.34 1.83
C ASP A 280 14.95 23.68 3.10
N GLY A 281 14.05 22.79 3.53
CA GLY A 281 13.21 22.95 4.71
C GLY A 281 12.19 24.08 4.60
N GLU A 282 11.84 24.52 3.39
CA GLU A 282 10.86 25.59 3.19
C GLU A 282 9.42 25.09 3.22
N TYR A 283 9.16 23.91 2.67
CA TYR A 283 7.81 23.37 2.47
C TYR A 283 7.68 21.92 2.91
N GLU A 284 6.48 21.56 3.35
CA GLU A 284 6.02 20.19 3.51
C GLU A 284 4.81 19.95 2.60
N TYR A 285 4.95 19.01 1.67
CA TYR A 285 3.87 18.59 0.79
C TYR A 285 3.09 17.44 1.44
N ILE A 286 1.78 17.60 1.53
CA ILE A 286 0.85 16.65 2.11
C ILE A 286 0.01 16.09 0.96
N PHE A 287 0.37 14.89 0.53
CA PHE A 287 -0.31 14.18 -0.55
C PHE A 287 -1.35 13.21 -0.01
N LYS A 288 -2.57 13.34 -0.52
CA LYS A 288 -3.70 12.42 -0.28
C LYS A 288 -4.12 11.85 -1.63
N PRO A 289 -3.66 10.63 -1.99
CA PRO A 289 -4.00 9.99 -3.25
C PRO A 289 -5.51 10.00 -3.52
N PHE A 290 -5.92 10.29 -4.75
CA PHE A 290 -7.32 10.43 -5.18
C PHE A 290 -8.13 11.55 -4.52
N ILE A 291 -7.48 12.42 -3.75
CA ILE A 291 -8.15 13.49 -3.00
C ILE A 291 -7.51 14.83 -3.36
N SER A 292 -6.27 15.07 -2.94
CA SER A 292 -5.63 16.39 -3.05
C SER A 292 -4.13 16.35 -2.79
N LEU A 293 -3.44 17.37 -3.28
CA LEU A 293 -2.09 17.74 -2.86
C LEU A 293 -2.13 19.14 -2.23
N VAL A 294 -1.57 19.27 -1.03
CA VAL A 294 -1.46 20.53 -0.29
C VAL A 294 0.02 20.81 -0.02
N GLN A 295 0.44 22.06 -0.20
CA GLN A 295 1.74 22.55 0.20
C GLN A 295 1.58 23.34 1.51
N HIS A 296 2.29 22.92 2.55
CA HIS A 296 2.38 23.62 3.83
C HIS A 296 3.70 24.38 3.92
N GLY A 297 3.66 25.70 4.09
CA GLY A 297 4.85 26.52 4.30
C GLY A 297 5.36 26.43 5.73
N LEU A 298 6.54 25.85 5.95
CA LEU A 298 7.06 25.57 7.29
C LEU A 298 7.44 26.84 8.06
N LYS A 299 7.84 27.91 7.36
CA LYS A 299 8.19 29.22 7.96
C LYS A 299 6.98 30.14 8.09
N SER A 300 6.11 30.14 7.09
CA SER A 300 4.94 31.02 6.99
C SER A 300 3.70 30.45 7.67
N ASN A 301 3.70 29.15 7.99
CA ASN A 301 2.61 28.41 8.60
C ASN A 301 1.27 28.59 7.85
N ASN A 302 1.32 28.47 6.52
CA ASN A 302 0.16 28.59 5.64
C ASN A 302 0.04 27.38 4.73
N ASP A 303 -1.19 27.00 4.44
CA ASP A 303 -1.51 25.91 3.53
C ASP A 303 -1.96 26.48 2.18
N VAL A 304 -1.46 25.90 1.10
CA VAL A 304 -1.87 26.21 -0.27
C VAL A 304 -2.25 24.91 -0.96
N THR A 305 -3.49 24.82 -1.44
CA THR A 305 -3.92 23.67 -2.23
C THR A 305 -3.27 23.72 -3.62
N ILE A 306 -2.44 22.75 -3.94
CA ILE A 306 -1.80 22.66 -5.26
C ILE A 306 -2.76 22.07 -6.30
N GLY A 307 -3.58 21.10 -5.89
CA GLY A 307 -4.56 20.49 -6.78
C GLY A 307 -5.47 19.51 -6.07
N SER A 308 -6.72 19.41 -6.55
CA SER A 308 -7.67 18.35 -6.17
C SER A 308 -7.75 17.32 -7.29
N TRP A 309 -7.93 16.04 -6.94
CA TRP A 309 -7.96 14.94 -7.90
C TRP A 309 -9.02 15.18 -9.00
N GLY A 310 -8.63 14.97 -10.25
CA GLY A 310 -9.45 15.23 -11.43
C GLY A 310 -9.69 14.01 -12.30
N SER A 311 -8.63 13.43 -12.85
CA SER A 311 -8.72 12.30 -13.79
C SER A 311 -7.44 11.47 -13.84
N LEU A 312 -7.57 10.23 -14.30
CA LEU A 312 -6.41 9.45 -14.74
C LEU A 312 -5.81 10.05 -16.01
N GLY A 313 -4.49 9.90 -16.17
CA GLY A 313 -3.77 10.21 -17.41
C GLY A 313 -3.90 9.09 -18.44
N ILE A 314 -3.18 9.24 -19.56
CA ILE A 314 -3.38 8.45 -20.79
C ILE A 314 -2.92 6.98 -20.61
N ASP A 315 -1.89 6.75 -19.81
CA ASP A 315 -1.23 5.46 -19.60
C ASP A 315 -1.64 4.78 -18.29
N ASN A 316 -2.62 5.32 -17.57
CA ASN A 316 -3.04 4.96 -16.21
C ASN A 316 -1.96 5.14 -15.13
N PHE A 317 -0.67 5.28 -15.44
CA PHE A 317 0.40 5.57 -14.47
C PHE A 317 0.54 7.05 -14.16
N GLN A 318 -0.42 7.86 -14.61
CA GLN A 318 -0.50 9.27 -14.35
C GLN A 318 -1.84 9.66 -13.71
N GLU A 319 -1.82 10.65 -12.84
CA GLU A 319 -3.03 11.29 -12.32
C GLU A 319 -2.96 12.82 -12.42
N ASN A 320 -4.07 13.40 -12.86
CA ASN A 320 -4.23 14.83 -13.04
C ASN A 320 -5.01 15.44 -11.87
N TYR A 321 -4.47 16.51 -11.28
CA TYR A 321 -5.08 17.26 -10.19
C TYR A 321 -5.22 18.75 -10.60
N PRO A 322 -6.25 19.11 -11.37
CA PRO A 322 -6.32 20.39 -12.06
C PRO A 322 -6.84 21.57 -11.23
N ASN A 323 -7.43 21.31 -10.06
CA ASN A 323 -8.20 22.31 -9.31
C ASN A 323 -7.49 22.71 -8.00
N GLY A 324 -6.41 23.48 -8.10
CA GLY A 324 -5.71 24.09 -6.97
C GLY A 324 -6.19 25.50 -6.66
N GLU A 325 -5.48 26.17 -5.76
CA GLU A 325 -5.68 27.58 -5.45
C GLU A 325 -5.06 28.50 -6.50
N GLN A 326 -5.66 29.67 -6.67
CA GLN A 326 -5.21 30.70 -7.60
C GLN A 326 -3.78 31.13 -7.28
N CYS A 327 -2.92 31.10 -8.29
CA CYS A 327 -1.54 31.53 -8.19
C CYS A 327 -1.41 33.04 -8.40
N TRP A 328 -0.45 33.66 -7.72
CA TRP A 328 -0.21 35.10 -7.85
C TRP A 328 0.20 35.42 -9.29
N ASN A 329 -0.58 36.25 -10.00
CA ASN A 329 -0.38 36.58 -11.41
C ASN A 329 -0.16 35.34 -12.32
N GLY A 330 -0.79 34.22 -11.96
CA GLY A 330 -0.65 32.94 -12.65
C GLY A 330 -1.98 32.24 -12.88
N PRO A 331 -1.97 31.07 -13.53
CA PRO A 331 -3.15 30.24 -13.67
C PRO A 331 -3.56 29.62 -12.31
N ILE A 332 -4.69 28.90 -12.32
CA ILE A 332 -5.05 27.99 -11.23
C ILE A 332 -3.94 26.93 -11.09
N ARG A 333 -3.45 26.69 -9.87
CA ARG A 333 -2.43 25.67 -9.63
C ARG A 333 -2.95 24.29 -10.04
N LYS A 334 -2.07 23.48 -10.62
CA LYS A 334 -2.37 22.08 -10.95
C LYS A 334 -1.13 21.22 -10.84
N VAL A 335 -1.31 19.93 -10.58
CA VAL A 335 -0.22 18.95 -10.52
C VAL A 335 -0.53 17.73 -11.36
N LEU A 336 0.49 17.22 -12.05
CA LEU A 336 0.51 15.91 -12.69
C LEU A 336 1.38 14.97 -11.83
N ILE A 337 0.81 13.82 -11.45
CA ILE A 337 1.49 12.83 -10.62
C ILE A 337 1.84 11.63 -11.49
N HIS A 338 3.12 11.26 -11.51
CA HIS A 338 3.66 10.08 -12.17
C HIS A 338 3.87 8.98 -11.15
N PHE A 339 3.30 7.80 -11.40
CA PHE A 339 3.38 6.66 -10.52
C PHE A 339 4.49 5.71 -10.97
N GLU A 340 5.42 5.40 -10.07
CA GLU A 340 6.51 4.46 -10.30
C GLU A 340 6.42 3.25 -9.37
N CYS A 341 6.81 2.07 -9.87
CA CYS A 341 6.86 0.85 -9.07
C CYS A 341 7.88 0.98 -7.93
N SER A 342 7.46 0.66 -6.72
CA SER A 342 8.33 0.53 -5.54
C SER A 342 7.67 -0.35 -4.49
N VAL A 343 8.45 -0.88 -3.56
CA VAL A 343 7.91 -1.57 -2.36
C VAL A 343 7.31 -0.60 -1.35
N ASN A 344 7.75 0.66 -1.35
CA ASN A 344 7.29 1.67 -0.41
C ASN A 344 6.43 2.73 -1.12
N SER A 345 5.49 3.30 -0.37
CA SER A 345 4.66 4.42 -0.83
C SER A 345 5.26 5.74 -0.37
N GLU A 346 5.91 6.46 -1.27
CA GLU A 346 6.66 7.67 -0.93
C GLU A 346 6.72 8.65 -2.10
N ILE A 347 6.78 9.94 -1.79
CA ILE A 347 7.04 10.99 -2.77
C ILE A 347 8.55 11.04 -2.99
N ILE A 348 8.98 10.91 -4.23
CA ILE A 348 10.39 10.94 -4.62
C ILE A 348 10.82 12.36 -4.96
N SER A 349 10.03 13.05 -5.75
CA SER A 349 10.29 14.43 -6.13
C SER A 349 8.98 15.16 -6.39
N ILE A 350 9.03 16.47 -6.20
CA ILE A 350 7.99 17.39 -6.62
C ILE A 350 8.66 18.68 -7.09
N GLU A 351 8.37 19.07 -8.32
CA GLU A 351 9.00 20.20 -8.98
C GLU A 351 7.95 21.07 -9.68
N GLU A 352 8.11 22.39 -9.60
CA GLU A 352 7.32 23.33 -10.40
C GLU A 352 7.97 23.45 -11.77
N THR A 353 7.49 22.67 -12.75
CA THR A 353 8.06 22.58 -14.10
C THR A 353 7.65 23.76 -14.98
N ASP A 354 6.50 24.35 -14.70
CA ASP A 354 5.98 25.56 -15.33
C ASP A 354 5.27 26.41 -14.28
N ARG A 355 5.00 27.70 -14.59
CA ARG A 355 4.31 28.61 -13.66
C ARG A 355 3.03 27.98 -13.11
N CYS A 356 3.04 27.67 -11.81
CA CYS A 356 1.94 27.08 -11.04
C CYS A 356 1.51 25.69 -11.56
N PHE A 357 2.40 25.02 -12.30
CA PHE A 357 2.26 23.64 -12.76
C PHE A 357 3.34 22.79 -12.12
N TYR A 358 2.90 21.76 -11.41
CA TYR A 358 3.78 20.89 -10.68
C TYR A 358 3.80 19.51 -11.32
N GLU A 359 4.94 18.86 -11.28
CA GLU A 359 5.08 17.44 -11.55
C GLU A 359 5.64 16.74 -10.33
N MET A 360 5.02 15.62 -9.96
CA MET A 360 5.40 14.83 -8.79
C MET A 360 5.65 13.39 -9.19
N VAL A 361 6.77 12.82 -8.76
CA VAL A 361 7.04 11.39 -8.89
C VAL A 361 6.68 10.71 -7.58
N PHE A 362 5.73 9.78 -7.63
CA PHE A 362 5.25 9.02 -6.49
C PHE A 362 5.51 7.54 -6.69
N LYS A 363 6.33 6.96 -5.81
CA LYS A 363 6.64 5.54 -5.82
C LYS A 363 5.64 4.77 -4.98
N THR A 364 5.13 3.65 -5.48
CA THR A 364 4.16 2.81 -4.77
C THR A 364 4.06 1.40 -5.36
N PRO A 365 3.71 0.38 -4.55
CA PRO A 365 3.49 -0.98 -5.06
C PRO A 365 2.40 -1.05 -6.13
N GLY A 366 1.39 -0.19 -6.07
CA GLY A 366 0.28 -0.12 -7.03
C GLY A 366 0.67 0.23 -8.46
N ALA A 367 1.94 0.57 -8.70
CA ALA A 367 2.50 0.88 -10.01
C ALA A 367 3.39 -0.25 -10.58
N CYS A 368 3.60 -1.35 -9.85
CA CYS A 368 4.37 -2.50 -10.32
C CYS A 368 3.58 -3.35 -11.33
N GLN A 369 4.26 -3.89 -12.34
CA GLN A 369 3.72 -4.90 -13.26
C GLN A 369 3.97 -6.30 -12.70
N ASP A 370 3.15 -7.27 -13.10
CA ASP A 370 3.26 -8.66 -12.66
C ASP A 370 4.65 -9.21 -13.02
N ILE A 371 5.32 -9.82 -12.03
CA ILE A 371 6.40 -10.78 -12.28
C ILE A 371 5.66 -12.12 -12.29
N ASP A 372 5.67 -12.82 -13.42
CA ASP A 372 5.02 -14.13 -13.56
C ASP A 372 5.33 -15.03 -12.34
N ASP A 373 4.28 -15.50 -11.66
CA ASP A 373 4.33 -16.26 -10.40
C ASP A 373 4.90 -17.70 -10.55
N ASP A 374 5.59 -18.04 -11.65
CA ASP A 374 6.00 -19.41 -11.97
C ASP A 374 7.41 -19.81 -11.50
N VAL A 375 8.10 -18.98 -10.69
CA VAL A 375 9.46 -19.30 -10.22
C VAL A 375 9.55 -19.16 -8.69
N ASP A 376 9.95 -20.25 -8.02
CA ASP A 376 10.34 -20.36 -6.60
C ASP A 376 9.33 -20.88 -5.55
N ASP A 377 8.29 -21.62 -5.93
CA ASP A 377 7.51 -22.40 -4.94
C ASP A 377 8.14 -23.76 -4.56
N ASP A 378 9.04 -24.31 -5.39
CA ASP A 378 9.69 -25.61 -5.12
C ASP A 378 10.74 -25.54 -3.99
N TYR A 379 11.48 -24.43 -3.89
CA TYR A 379 12.52 -24.25 -2.88
C TYR A 379 11.94 -24.05 -1.47
N LYS A 380 10.83 -23.30 -1.34
CA LYS A 380 10.14 -23.04 -0.06
C LYS A 380 9.52 -24.32 0.53
N GLN A 381 8.97 -25.20 -0.31
CA GLN A 381 8.35 -26.45 0.13
C GLN A 381 9.36 -27.50 0.59
N GLN A 382 10.58 -27.52 0.01
CA GLN A 382 11.65 -28.41 0.45
C GLN A 382 12.26 -27.98 1.81
N PHE A 383 12.31 -26.68 2.09
CA PHE A 383 12.87 -26.15 3.34
C PHE A 383 11.97 -26.38 4.57
N LEU A 384 10.65 -26.16 4.45
CA LEU A 384 9.70 -26.38 5.56
C LEU A 384 9.56 -27.86 5.97
N LYS A 385 9.83 -28.79 5.04
CA LYS A 385 9.86 -30.23 5.34
C LYS A 385 11.09 -30.67 6.14
N LYS A 386 12.19 -29.91 6.11
CA LYS A 386 13.41 -30.21 6.87
C LYS A 386 13.36 -29.66 8.31
N SER A 387 12.67 -28.54 8.55
CA SER A 387 12.52 -28.00 9.92
C SER A 387 11.62 -28.87 10.81
N ASN A 388 10.56 -29.45 10.25
CA ASN A 388 9.62 -30.30 11.00
C ASN A 388 10.12 -31.73 11.29
N LYS A 389 11.34 -32.07 10.88
CA LYS A 389 11.97 -33.38 11.13
C LYS A 389 12.97 -33.39 12.29
N LYS A 390 13.22 -32.25 12.94
CA LYS A 390 14.12 -32.14 14.10
C LYS A 390 13.41 -32.08 15.47
N GLU A 391 12.07 -32.18 15.52
CA GLU A 391 11.28 -32.14 16.78
C GLU A 391 10.47 -33.42 17.07
N LEU A 392 10.83 -34.59 16.52
CA LEU A 392 10.19 -35.87 16.83
C LEU A 392 11.19 -36.98 17.16
#